data_AF-K1S3S6-F1
#
_entry.id   AF-K1S3S6-F1
#
_cell.length_a   1.000
_cell.length_b   1.000
_cell.length_c   1.000
_cell.angle_alpha   90.00
_cell.angle_beta   90.00
_cell.angle_gamma   90.00
#
_symmetry.space_group_name_H-M   'P 1'
#
loop_
_entity.id
_entity.type
_entity.pdbx_description
1 polymer ?
#
loop_
_entity_poly.entity_id
_entity_poly.type
_entity_poly.pdbx_seq_one_letter_code
_entity_poly.pdbx_strand_id
1 'polypeptide(L)'
;MKPKTKFQHKVVEASKRLPELSPAQIRWACTHVIEPIGRRTSKGEITCLDCGEVFHNTTSRKRCTCPHCGAKLRIEQTRKLRFEQHAYAAFITACDGLQVIRIFMVDYYAKIGTSPRHVMTEVMQRWIAPDGRFCTLARLRAWGTRYYDSWIYSSDLELRNEAWAYSQIYTYDVYPHIKL
;
A
#
# COMPACT_ATOMS: atom_id res chain seq x y z
N MET A 1 -22.39 6.54 4.30
CA MET A 1 -23.52 7.51 4.18
C MET A 1 -24.45 7.06 3.06
N LYS A 2 -25.74 7.42 3.08
CA LYS A 2 -26.63 7.10 1.94
C LYS A 2 -26.36 8.03 0.74
N PRO A 3 -26.35 7.50 -0.50
CA PRO A 3 -26.28 8.33 -1.69
C PRO A 3 -27.50 9.26 -1.77
N LYS A 4 -27.26 10.51 -2.19
CA LYS A 4 -28.29 11.56 -2.31
C LYS A 4 -28.42 12.08 -3.74
N THR A 5 -27.33 12.07 -4.50
CA THR A 5 -27.31 12.58 -5.88
C THR A 5 -27.33 11.44 -6.89
N LYS A 6 -27.84 11.70 -8.11
CA LYS A 6 -27.78 10.74 -9.22
C LYS A 6 -26.36 10.21 -9.46
N PHE A 7 -25.36 11.07 -9.31
CA PHE A 7 -23.96 10.70 -9.43
C PHE A 7 -23.51 9.74 -8.32
N GLN A 8 -23.86 10.00 -7.06
CA GLN A 8 -23.53 9.10 -5.94
C GLN A 8 -24.18 7.73 -6.10
N HIS A 9 -25.44 7.66 -6.56
CA HIS A 9 -26.09 6.39 -6.88
C HIS A 9 -25.36 5.64 -8.00
N LYS A 10 -24.98 6.34 -9.08
CA LYS A 10 -24.18 5.74 -10.17
C LYS A 10 -22.88 5.14 -9.64
N VAL A 11 -22.16 5.86 -8.78
CA VAL A 11 -20.88 5.40 -8.22
C VAL A 11 -21.06 4.16 -7.35
N VAL A 12 -22.05 4.14 -6.44
CA VAL A 12 -22.32 2.97 -5.58
C VAL A 12 -22.69 1.73 -6.40
N GLU A 13 -23.39 1.90 -7.53
CA GLU A 13 -23.67 0.78 -8.42
C GLU A 13 -22.44 0.37 -9.24
N ALA A 14 -21.64 1.33 -9.72
CA ALA A 14 -20.41 1.05 -10.47
C ALA A 14 -19.36 0.35 -9.60
N SER A 15 -19.25 0.68 -8.31
CA SER A 15 -18.28 0.06 -7.41
C SER A 15 -18.49 -1.44 -7.24
N LYS A 16 -19.73 -1.92 -7.41
CA LYS A 16 -20.04 -3.36 -7.40
C LYS A 16 -19.52 -4.11 -8.62
N ARG A 17 -19.28 -3.39 -9.72
CA ARG A 17 -18.73 -3.92 -10.99
C ARG A 17 -17.23 -3.67 -11.13
N LEU A 18 -16.61 -2.96 -10.17
CA LEU A 18 -15.19 -2.69 -10.20
C LEU A 18 -14.41 -4.00 -10.01
N PRO A 19 -13.53 -4.40 -10.95
CA PRO A 19 -12.76 -5.63 -10.82
C PRO A 19 -11.76 -5.54 -9.66
N GLU A 20 -11.43 -6.69 -9.09
CA GLU A 20 -10.32 -6.80 -8.13
C GLU A 20 -8.97 -6.53 -8.80
N LEU A 21 -7.93 -6.30 -8.00
CA LEU A 21 -6.57 -6.17 -8.52
C LEU A 21 -6.10 -7.50 -9.10
N SER A 22 -5.49 -7.44 -10.27
CA SER A 22 -4.83 -8.60 -10.87
C SER A 22 -3.62 -9.06 -10.04
N PRO A 23 -3.21 -10.33 -10.15
CA PRO A 23 -1.99 -10.82 -9.49
C PRO A 23 -0.73 -10.01 -9.86
N ALA A 24 -0.67 -9.43 -11.07
CA ALA A 24 0.42 -8.57 -11.48
C ALA A 24 0.44 -7.24 -10.71
N GLN A 25 -0.72 -6.61 -10.51
CA GLN A 25 -0.87 -5.38 -9.72
C GLN A 25 -0.52 -5.60 -8.25
N ILE A 26 -0.92 -6.74 -7.68
CA ILE A 26 -0.60 -7.12 -6.31
C ILE A 26 0.92 -7.29 -6.16
N ARG A 27 1.56 -8.05 -7.06
CA ARG A 27 3.02 -8.23 -7.05
C ARG A 27 3.77 -6.91 -7.22
N TRP A 28 3.29 -6.03 -8.09
CA TRP A 28 3.87 -4.71 -8.28
C TRP A 28 3.87 -3.92 -6.97
N ALA A 29 2.74 -3.82 -6.27
CA ALA A 29 2.68 -3.07 -5.01
C ALA A 29 3.60 -3.67 -3.94
N CYS A 30 3.59 -4.98 -3.76
CA CYS A 30 4.44 -5.65 -2.76
C CYS A 30 5.95 -5.45 -3.01
N THR A 31 6.36 -5.08 -4.22
CA THR A 31 7.79 -4.94 -4.61
C THR A 31 8.23 -3.50 -4.84
N HIS A 32 7.31 -2.58 -5.15
CA HIS A 32 7.64 -1.19 -5.48
C HIS A 32 7.41 -0.23 -4.32
N VAL A 33 6.37 -0.44 -3.51
CA VAL A 33 6.07 0.45 -2.37
C VAL A 33 6.67 -0.01 -1.04
N ILE A 34 7.18 -1.25 -0.98
CA ILE A 34 7.87 -1.81 0.18
C ILE A 34 9.36 -1.88 -0.12
N GLU A 35 10.20 -1.39 0.78
CA GLU A 35 11.66 -1.45 0.62
C GLU A 35 12.20 -2.77 1.18
N PRO A 36 12.92 -3.59 0.39
CA PRO A 36 13.58 -4.78 0.91
C PRO A 36 14.60 -4.46 2.01
N ILE A 37 14.58 -5.22 3.10
CA ILE A 37 15.47 -4.99 4.26
C ILE A 37 16.48 -6.14 4.41
N GLY A 38 17.72 -5.78 4.74
CA GLY A 38 18.74 -6.67 5.23
C GLY A 38 19.10 -6.33 6.68
N ARG A 39 18.80 -7.22 7.63
CA ARG A 39 19.18 -7.01 9.03
C ARG A 39 20.65 -7.37 9.22
N ARG A 40 21.46 -6.43 9.69
CA ARG A 40 22.86 -6.67 10.06
C ARG A 40 23.04 -6.85 11.57
N THR A 41 23.71 -7.91 11.98
CA THR A 41 24.12 -8.14 13.37
C THR A 41 25.42 -7.40 13.69
N SER A 42 25.77 -7.27 14.98
CA SER A 42 27.06 -6.70 15.39
C SER A 42 28.27 -7.51 14.92
N LYS A 43 28.06 -8.78 14.52
CA LYS A 43 29.10 -9.66 13.95
C LYS A 43 29.27 -9.48 12.44
N GLY A 44 28.49 -8.62 11.79
CA GLY A 44 28.55 -8.35 10.36
C GLY A 44 27.75 -9.33 9.48
N GLU A 45 27.01 -10.26 10.07
CA GLU A 45 26.09 -11.13 9.33
C GLU A 45 24.85 -10.34 8.92
N ILE A 46 24.44 -10.50 7.66
CA ILE A 46 23.25 -9.89 7.09
C ILE A 46 22.22 -10.98 6.80
N THR A 47 21.02 -10.81 7.30
CA THR A 47 19.86 -11.64 6.96
C THR A 47 18.94 -10.87 6.02
N CYS A 48 18.72 -11.39 4.82
CA CYS A 48 17.70 -10.87 3.90
C CYS A 48 16.30 -11.19 4.47
N LEU A 49 15.46 -10.18 4.67
CA LEU A 49 14.11 -10.40 5.19
C LEU A 49 13.14 -11.00 4.18
N ASP A 50 13.43 -10.89 2.89
CA ASP A 50 12.55 -11.37 1.83
C ASP A 50 12.72 -12.86 1.55
N CYS A 51 13.96 -13.35 1.52
CA CYS A 51 14.26 -14.76 1.23
C CYS A 51 14.86 -15.54 2.40
N GLY A 52 15.24 -14.89 3.50
CA GLY A 52 15.82 -15.52 4.67
C GLY A 52 17.32 -15.83 4.59
N GLU A 53 17.95 -15.62 3.43
CA GLU A 53 19.37 -15.90 3.24
C GLU A 53 20.24 -15.12 4.23
N VAL A 54 21.20 -15.83 4.84
CA VAL A 54 22.19 -15.24 5.76
C VAL A 54 23.55 -15.24 5.09
N PHE A 55 24.14 -14.07 4.94
CA PHE A 55 25.42 -13.89 4.28
C PHE A 55 26.27 -12.85 4.99
N HIS A 56 27.59 -12.96 4.86
CA HIS A 56 28.52 -11.98 5.41
C HIS A 56 28.77 -10.87 4.39
N ASN A 57 28.71 -9.61 4.83
CA ASN A 57 29.09 -8.48 3.99
C ASN A 57 29.70 -7.37 4.84
N THR A 58 30.98 -7.08 4.59
CA THR A 58 31.79 -6.10 5.31
C THR A 58 31.54 -4.66 4.85
N THR A 59 30.66 -4.42 3.89
CA THR A 59 30.40 -3.08 3.38
C THR A 59 29.85 -2.16 4.48
N SER A 60 30.45 -0.98 4.67
CA SER A 60 29.90 0.08 5.52
C SER A 60 28.68 0.76 4.89
N ARG A 61 28.33 0.43 3.64
CA ARG A 61 27.19 1.00 2.93
C ARG A 61 25.87 0.58 3.58
N LYS A 62 24.92 1.51 3.58
CA LYS A 62 23.53 1.28 4.02
C LYS A 62 22.70 0.47 3.01
N ARG A 63 23.29 0.01 1.90
CA ARG A 63 22.62 -0.79 0.88
C ARG A 63 23.53 -1.91 0.39
N CYS A 64 22.96 -3.08 0.12
CA CYS A 64 23.64 -4.16 -0.60
C CYS A 64 22.63 -4.97 -1.42
N THR A 65 23.12 -5.86 -2.27
CA THR A 65 22.26 -6.81 -3.00
C THR A 65 22.29 -8.16 -2.29
N CYS A 66 21.14 -8.81 -2.14
CA CYS A 66 21.08 -10.17 -1.66
C CYS A 66 21.71 -11.12 -2.70
N PRO A 67 22.68 -11.97 -2.33
CA PRO A 67 23.32 -12.88 -3.28
C PRO A 67 22.37 -13.99 -3.77
N HIS A 68 21.32 -14.32 -3.00
CA HIS A 68 20.38 -15.38 -3.33
C HIS A 68 19.20 -14.90 -4.20
N CYS A 69 18.45 -13.89 -3.76
CA CYS A 69 17.27 -13.42 -4.49
C CYS A 69 17.51 -12.18 -5.38
N GLY A 70 18.70 -11.58 -5.34
CA GLY A 70 19.02 -10.38 -6.13
C GLY A 70 18.34 -9.09 -5.66
N ALA A 71 17.55 -9.11 -4.57
CA ALA A 71 16.89 -7.92 -4.03
C ALA A 71 17.90 -6.87 -3.56
N LYS A 72 17.63 -5.59 -3.85
CA LYS A 72 18.41 -4.46 -3.36
C LYS A 72 17.96 -4.10 -1.95
N LEU A 73 18.73 -4.52 -0.96
CA LEU A 73 18.40 -4.39 0.45
C LEU A 73 18.87 -3.05 1.02
N ARG A 74 18.00 -2.39 1.79
CA ARG A 74 18.42 -1.39 2.78
C ARG A 74 18.91 -2.11 4.02
N ILE A 75 20.13 -1.80 4.44
CA ILE A 75 20.75 -2.43 5.60
C ILE A 75 20.35 -1.71 6.88
N GLU A 76 19.79 -2.48 7.81
CA GLU A 76 19.50 -2.06 9.16
C GLU A 76 20.38 -2.80 10.16
N GLN A 77 21.30 -2.09 10.80
CA GLN A 77 22.08 -2.64 11.90
C GLN A 77 21.25 -2.60 13.19
N THR A 78 20.70 -3.74 13.59
CA THR A 78 19.79 -3.80 14.72
C THR A 78 19.70 -5.21 15.32
N ARG A 79 19.33 -5.28 16.61
CA ARG A 79 18.98 -6.54 17.27
C ARG A 79 17.52 -6.95 17.06
N LYS A 80 16.66 -6.05 16.56
CA LYS A 80 15.24 -6.33 16.29
C LYS A 80 15.08 -7.58 15.44
N LEU A 81 14.09 -8.41 15.80
CA LEU A 81 13.75 -9.63 15.06
C LEU A 81 12.48 -9.48 14.23
N ARG A 82 11.71 -8.41 14.46
CA ARG A 82 10.45 -8.10 13.77
C ARG A 82 10.60 -6.76 13.07
N PHE A 83 10.09 -6.70 11.85
CA PHE A 83 10.11 -5.54 10.98
C PHE A 83 8.72 -5.37 10.39
N GLU A 84 8.29 -4.13 10.31
CA GLU A 84 7.01 -3.75 9.72
C GLU A 84 7.20 -2.54 8.83
N GLN A 85 6.47 -2.51 7.71
CA GLN A 85 6.38 -1.35 6.82
C GLN A 85 4.91 -1.15 6.43
N HIS A 86 4.51 0.10 6.35
CA HIS A 86 3.17 0.51 5.93
C HIS A 86 3.33 1.53 4.81
N ALA A 87 2.78 1.23 3.64
CA ALA A 87 2.90 2.09 2.48
C ALA A 87 1.59 2.14 1.71
N TYR A 88 1.25 3.33 1.19
CA TYR A 88 0.12 3.49 0.30
C TYR A 88 0.53 3.28 -1.15
N ALA A 89 -0.23 2.44 -1.85
CA ALA A 89 -0.13 2.25 -3.30
C ALA A 89 -1.41 2.77 -3.96
N ALA A 90 -1.25 3.53 -5.04
CA ALA A 90 -2.38 3.99 -5.86
C ALA A 90 -2.53 3.14 -7.12
N PHE A 91 -3.77 2.84 -7.48
CA PHE A 91 -4.13 2.19 -8.73
C PHE A 91 -5.17 3.02 -9.46
N ILE A 92 -4.83 3.48 -10.66
CA ILE A 92 -5.71 4.27 -11.52
C ILE A 92 -6.31 3.32 -12.55
N THR A 93 -7.63 3.31 -12.61
CA THR A 93 -8.42 2.50 -13.54
C THR A 93 -9.66 3.26 -13.99
N ALA A 94 -10.48 2.64 -14.82
CA ALA A 94 -11.78 3.15 -15.21
C ALA A 94 -12.87 2.07 -15.04
N CYS A 95 -14.07 2.50 -14.68
CA CYS A 95 -15.24 1.64 -14.55
C CYS A 95 -16.50 2.45 -14.86
N ASP A 96 -17.39 1.93 -15.70
CA ASP A 96 -18.66 2.58 -16.12
C ASP A 96 -18.52 4.04 -16.61
N GLY A 97 -17.45 4.31 -17.37
CA GLY A 97 -17.14 5.63 -17.90
C GLY A 97 -16.70 6.64 -16.84
N LEU A 98 -16.31 6.17 -15.65
CA LEU A 98 -15.73 6.96 -14.58
C LEU A 98 -14.26 6.58 -14.40
N GLN A 99 -13.41 7.58 -14.12
CA GLN A 99 -12.06 7.30 -13.65
C GLN A 99 -12.11 6.95 -12.16
N VAL A 100 -11.33 5.95 -11.76
CA VAL A 100 -11.27 5.46 -10.38
C VAL A 100 -9.82 5.45 -9.92
N ILE A 101 -9.52 6.23 -8.90
CA ILE A 101 -8.25 6.17 -8.18
C ILE A 101 -8.47 5.34 -6.92
N ARG A 102 -7.87 4.16 -6.87
CA ARG A 102 -7.97 3.23 -5.75
C ARG A 102 -6.72 3.35 -4.90
N ILE A 103 -6.87 3.45 -3.59
CA ILE A 103 -5.76 3.52 -2.64
C ILE A 103 -5.78 2.27 -1.76
N PHE A 104 -4.65 1.57 -1.76
CA PHE A 104 -4.42 0.40 -0.94
C PHE A 104 -3.38 0.72 0.12
N MET A 105 -3.65 0.33 1.36
CA MET A 105 -2.59 0.17 2.35
C MET A 105 -1.91 -1.18 2.11
N VAL A 106 -0.59 -1.16 2.00
CA VAL A 106 0.28 -2.33 1.88
C VAL A 106 1.04 -2.48 3.20
N ASP A 107 0.66 -3.48 3.98
CA ASP A 107 1.33 -3.83 5.22
C ASP A 107 2.31 -4.98 4.96
N TYR A 108 3.57 -4.76 5.29
CA TYR A 108 4.63 -5.77 5.25
C TYR A 108 5.00 -6.15 6.68
N TYR A 109 5.05 -7.43 6.97
CA TYR A 109 5.49 -7.97 8.24
C TYR A 109 6.55 -9.04 8.01
N ALA A 110 7.74 -8.84 8.56
CA ALA A 110 8.81 -9.82 8.51
C ALA A 110 9.30 -10.13 9.92
N LYS A 111 9.52 -11.42 10.18
CA LYS A 111 10.23 -11.90 11.36
C LYS A 111 11.38 -12.79 10.90
N ILE A 112 12.54 -12.61 11.54
CA ILE A 112 13.72 -13.43 11.27
C ILE A 112 13.37 -14.92 11.44
N GLY A 113 13.73 -15.73 10.43
CA GLY A 113 13.47 -17.17 10.40
C GLY A 113 12.07 -17.56 9.90
N THR A 114 11.25 -16.61 9.44
CA THR A 114 9.94 -16.89 8.84
C THR A 114 9.79 -16.16 7.52
N SER A 115 8.98 -16.69 6.61
CA SER A 115 8.63 -15.99 5.37
C SER A 115 7.87 -14.69 5.69
N PRO A 116 8.19 -13.58 5.00
CA PRO A 116 7.48 -12.33 5.19
C PRO A 116 6.02 -12.46 4.74
N ARG A 117 5.15 -11.65 5.33
CA ARG A 117 3.73 -11.57 4.99
C ARG A 117 3.40 -10.19 4.48
N HIS A 118 2.74 -10.13 3.33
CA HIS A 118 2.15 -8.92 2.80
C HIS A 118 0.63 -8.97 2.98
N VAL A 119 0.04 -7.87 3.41
CA VAL A 119 -1.41 -7.67 3.44
C VAL A 119 -1.72 -6.42 2.64
N MET A 120 -2.69 -6.52 1.75
CA MET A 120 -3.18 -5.38 0.98
C MET A 120 -4.63 -5.13 1.33
N THR A 121 -4.93 -3.92 1.79
CA THR A 121 -6.30 -3.51 2.14
C THR A 121 -6.67 -2.28 1.33
N GLU A 122 -7.72 -2.37 0.51
CA GLU A 122 -8.28 -1.19 -0.15
C GLU A 122 -8.94 -0.30 0.90
N VAL A 123 -8.42 0.91 1.08
CA VAL A 123 -8.90 1.84 2.12
C VAL A 123 -9.74 2.97 1.56
N MET A 124 -9.51 3.34 0.30
CA MET A 124 -10.20 4.46 -0.34
C MET A 124 -10.30 4.28 -1.86
N GLN A 125 -11.38 4.78 -2.44
CA GLN A 125 -11.56 4.98 -3.86
C GLN A 125 -12.06 6.40 -4.12
N ARG A 126 -11.48 7.07 -5.11
CA ARG A 126 -11.97 8.34 -5.64
C ARG A 126 -12.52 8.11 -7.03
N TRP A 127 -13.83 8.34 -7.17
CA TRP A 127 -14.57 8.16 -8.41
C TRP A 127 -14.80 9.52 -9.04
N ILE A 128 -14.31 9.70 -10.27
CA ILE A 128 -14.26 10.99 -10.96
C ILE A 128 -15.05 10.87 -12.28
N ALA A 129 -16.02 11.76 -12.44
CA ALA A 129 -16.79 11.90 -13.67
C ALA A 129 -16.00 12.69 -14.74
N PRO A 130 -16.33 12.54 -16.03
CA PRO A 130 -15.70 13.32 -17.10
C PRO A 130 -15.83 14.84 -16.94
N ASP A 131 -16.85 15.31 -16.21
CA ASP A 131 -17.05 16.74 -15.90
C ASP A 131 -16.32 17.20 -14.63
N GLY A 132 -15.44 16.36 -14.07
CA GLY A 132 -14.60 16.68 -12.91
C GLY A 132 -15.29 16.50 -11.55
N ARG A 133 -16.61 16.22 -11.51
CA ARG A 133 -17.27 15.90 -10.25
C ARG A 133 -16.76 14.58 -9.69
N PHE A 134 -16.60 14.51 -8.37
CA PHE A 134 -16.11 13.31 -7.73
C PHE A 134 -16.85 12.98 -6.43
N CYS A 135 -16.75 11.72 -6.02
CA CYS A 135 -17.08 11.30 -4.67
C CYS A 135 -16.12 10.21 -4.20
N THR A 136 -16.10 10.00 -2.89
CA THR A 136 -15.13 9.13 -2.24
C THR A 136 -15.84 7.97 -1.55
N LEU A 137 -15.43 6.75 -1.89
CA LEU A 137 -15.74 5.54 -1.11
C LEU A 137 -14.54 5.29 -0.20
N ALA A 138 -14.74 5.11 1.10
CA ALA A 138 -13.64 4.89 2.02
C ALA A 138 -14.06 4.03 3.20
N ARG A 139 -13.08 3.28 3.73
CA ARG A 139 -13.24 2.62 5.02
C ARG A 139 -13.40 3.66 6.11
N LEU A 140 -14.02 3.27 7.22
CA LEU A 140 -14.13 4.15 8.37
C LEU A 140 -12.74 4.45 8.91
N ARG A 141 -12.56 5.67 9.42
CA ARG A 141 -11.36 6.08 10.16
C ARG A 141 -11.69 6.26 11.63
N ALA A 142 -10.73 5.96 12.49
CA ALA A 142 -10.87 6.18 13.93
C ALA A 142 -11.06 7.68 14.21
N TRP A 143 -12.21 8.02 14.78
CA TRP A 143 -12.56 9.39 15.15
C TRP A 143 -11.72 9.87 16.35
N GLY A 144 -11.35 11.15 16.37
CA GLY A 144 -10.58 11.76 17.46
C GLY A 144 -9.07 11.47 17.44
N THR A 145 -8.54 10.85 16.38
CA THR A 145 -7.11 10.64 16.21
C THR A 145 -6.45 11.82 15.46
N ARG A 146 -5.19 12.14 15.78
CA ARG A 146 -4.37 13.11 15.02
C ARG A 146 -3.86 12.52 13.68
N TYR A 147 -4.09 11.24 13.46
CA TYR A 147 -3.55 10.45 12.35
C TYR A 147 -4.56 10.37 11.20
N TYR A 148 -4.11 10.65 9.97
CA TYR A 148 -4.97 10.59 8.78
C TYR A 148 -5.23 9.16 8.31
N ASP A 149 -4.32 8.24 8.66
CA ASP A 149 -4.17 6.87 8.20
C ASP A 149 -4.70 5.81 9.18
N SER A 150 -5.41 6.21 10.23
CA SER A 150 -6.05 5.29 11.19
C SER A 150 -7.34 4.66 10.64
N TRP A 151 -7.20 3.80 9.64
CA TRP A 151 -8.31 3.06 9.03
C TRP A 151 -8.77 1.89 9.90
N ILE A 152 -10.08 1.67 9.92
CA ILE A 152 -10.70 0.49 10.53
C ILE A 152 -10.84 -0.56 9.44
N TYR A 153 -9.87 -1.48 9.34
CA TYR A 153 -9.82 -2.49 8.26
C TYR A 153 -11.02 -3.42 8.24
N SER A 154 -11.72 -3.60 9.35
CA SER A 154 -12.96 -4.39 9.42
C SER A 154 -14.21 -3.67 8.91
N SER A 155 -14.13 -2.35 8.66
CA SER A 155 -15.28 -1.58 8.19
C SER A 155 -15.44 -1.64 6.68
N ASP A 156 -16.68 -1.56 6.19
CA ASP A 156 -16.96 -1.57 4.76
C ASP A 156 -16.38 -0.35 4.03
N LEU A 157 -16.01 -0.58 2.77
CA LEU A 157 -15.65 0.47 1.82
C LEU A 157 -16.94 1.08 1.27
N GLU A 158 -17.44 2.13 1.91
CA GLU A 158 -18.73 2.75 1.59
C GLU A 158 -18.58 4.22 1.22
N LEU A 159 -19.63 4.80 0.62
CA LEU A 159 -19.68 6.23 0.31
C LEU A 159 -19.50 7.05 1.60
N ARG A 160 -18.57 8.00 1.59
CA ARG A 160 -18.30 8.92 2.71
C ARG A 160 -18.54 10.38 2.30
N ASN A 161 -18.85 11.21 3.29
CA ASN A 161 -18.73 12.65 3.12
C ASN A 161 -17.25 12.98 2.86
N GLU A 162 -17.00 13.93 1.97
CA GLU A 162 -15.64 14.36 1.70
C GLU A 162 -15.03 14.97 2.96
N ALA A 163 -13.80 14.55 3.28
CA ALA A 163 -13.07 15.00 4.44
C ALA A 163 -11.68 15.43 3.98
N TRP A 164 -11.18 16.53 4.55
CA TRP A 164 -9.86 17.07 4.24
C TRP A 164 -8.72 16.02 4.33
N ALA A 165 -8.85 15.07 5.26
CA ALA A 165 -7.88 13.98 5.43
C ALA A 165 -7.70 13.09 4.19
N TYR A 166 -8.72 12.93 3.34
CA TYR A 166 -8.59 12.09 2.14
C TYR A 166 -7.60 12.68 1.12
N SER A 167 -7.45 14.01 1.11
CA SER A 167 -6.46 14.68 0.27
C SER A 167 -5.05 14.69 0.87
N GLN A 168 -4.87 14.18 2.09
CA GLN A 168 -3.56 14.09 2.77
C GLN A 168 -2.92 12.70 2.64
N ILE A 169 -3.59 11.75 1.97
CA ILE A 169 -3.07 10.39 1.82
C ILE A 169 -1.98 10.41 0.75
N TYR A 170 -0.73 10.38 1.20
CA TYR A 170 0.43 10.30 0.32
C TYR A 170 0.65 8.87 -0.16
N THR A 171 0.61 8.66 -1.47
CA THR A 171 0.90 7.37 -2.11
C THR A 171 2.35 7.31 -2.55
N TYR A 172 3.04 6.22 -2.21
CA TYR A 172 4.45 6.03 -2.54
C TYR A 172 4.67 5.89 -4.05
N ASP A 173 3.77 5.17 -4.72
CA ASP A 173 3.84 4.96 -6.16
C ASP A 173 2.43 4.74 -6.75
N VAL A 174 2.32 4.84 -8.06
CA VAL A 174 1.06 4.79 -8.83
C VAL A 174 1.15 3.77 -9.95
N TYR A 175 0.13 2.91 -10.06
CA TYR A 175 -0.04 1.96 -11.15
C TYR A 175 -1.26 2.30 -12.02
N PRO A 176 -1.19 2.23 -13.36
CA PRO A 176 0.03 2.05 -14.14
C PRO A 176 0.97 3.25 -13.93
N HIS A 177 2.27 3.05 -14.14
CA HIS A 177 3.25 4.13 -14.00
C HIS A 177 2.89 5.28 -14.95
N ILE A 178 2.57 6.44 -14.39
CA ILE A 178 2.29 7.66 -15.14
C ILE A 178 3.57 8.48 -15.20
N LYS A 179 4.07 8.74 -16.41
CA LYS A 179 5.08 9.78 -16.60
C LYS A 179 4.37 11.13 -16.45
N LEU A 180 4.72 11.85 -15.40
CA LEU A 180 4.35 13.25 -15.21
C LEU A 180 5.23 14.14 -16.09
#